data_AF-A0A4U9RBQ4-F1
#
_entry.id   AF-A0A4U9RBQ4-F1
#
_cell.length_a   1.000
_cell.length_b   1.000
_cell.length_c   1.000
_cell.angle_alpha   90.00
_cell.angle_beta   90.00
_cell.angle_gamma   90.00
#
_symmetry.space_group_name_H-M   'P 1'
#
loop_
_entity.id
_entity.type
_entity.pdbx_description
1 polymer ?
#
loop_
_entity_poly.entity_id
_entity_poly.type
_entity_poly.pdbx_seq_one_letter_code
_entity_poly.pdbx_strand_id
1 'polypeptide(L)'
;MNLVVEYCKDNFYSQFDSDKLLDQINKNINPFITEISHEMLYLLDKIVTTDPCSYWNTSVCGQVYELLEDLYNNHNDTLEIDETIFEYFLMGYNSYSQLSEIILDLRNFNISQEIKTRLYRLPTYTAILESCLSNFLRVIAFLTGKAINKDYTSQNTLGKLVAVIEANGYEEITKNINVNLRNAINHGKVAVKREAIGDKLCFYYVEKHVSKCLELPVYKFDNVIDSAFDTASGVLLGLSLFINKHVGLLNIDTAKREYPAFCLLAMQLSMPGICCRSISDTGSNKQLNVDIEIENTDRGYIGQIATLMAILVFDHYKEYEQYMFSFSNPRMITGWIRYTNQEILDMYTKEKNFDVVLKSVIDRNDFIIFEPSTEAVDLNEVKYFCFPNYTSDKYKINNIQDVSTETRKRLKAHLFIGDIENKQEILKVVTNAIDWLKDIKNPPSPKMQQKHGLMEADDLYINVYKKDYRRNKDLFPSNENFVCFVDYNLTGETTLKNGGIPESIWRKFYHEIIGNIKFAWREGCYFKRHAKKVGRNDLCPCGSSKKYKRCCGK
;
A
#
# COMPACT_ATOMS: atom_id res chain seq x y z
N MET A 1 -14.79 -32.49 18.55
CA MET A 1 -13.73 -31.51 18.82
C MET A 1 -12.40 -32.13 18.41
N ASN A 2 -11.64 -31.51 17.51
CA ASN A 2 -10.35 -32.05 17.07
C ASN A 2 -9.23 -31.53 17.98
N LEU A 3 -8.58 -32.44 18.72
CA LEU A 3 -7.48 -32.12 19.63
C LEU A 3 -6.30 -31.40 18.96
N VAL A 4 -6.05 -31.62 17.66
CA VAL A 4 -4.99 -30.91 16.91
C VAL A 4 -5.36 -29.45 16.72
N VAL A 5 -6.63 -29.18 16.41
CA VAL A 5 -7.14 -27.82 16.23
C VAL A 5 -7.07 -27.06 17.55
N GLU A 6 -7.47 -27.69 18.65
CA GLU A 6 -7.38 -27.09 19.99
C GLU A 6 -5.94 -26.78 20.38
N TYR A 7 -5.03 -27.74 20.18
CA TYR A 7 -3.60 -27.50 20.40
C TYR A 7 -3.09 -26.30 19.58
N CYS A 8 -3.44 -26.24 18.29
CA CYS A 8 -2.99 -25.13 17.44
C CYS A 8 -3.59 -23.81 17.87
N LYS A 9 -4.87 -23.81 18.27
CA LYS A 9 -5.59 -22.65 18.78
C LYS A 9 -4.91 -22.11 20.05
N ASP A 10 -4.67 -22.96 21.04
CA ASP A 10 -4.03 -22.58 22.30
C ASP A 10 -2.61 -22.02 22.08
N ASN A 11 -1.80 -22.70 21.25
CA ASN A 11 -0.44 -22.24 20.96
C ASN A 11 -0.41 -20.93 20.16
N PHE A 12 -1.36 -20.74 19.23
CA PHE A 12 -1.47 -19.52 18.43
C PHE A 12 -1.87 -18.34 19.32
N TYR A 13 -2.92 -18.47 20.13
CA TYR A 13 -3.35 -17.36 21.00
C TYR A 13 -2.42 -17.12 22.19
N SER A 14 -1.62 -18.11 22.61
CA SER A 14 -0.56 -17.89 23.62
C SER A 14 0.57 -16.96 23.16
N GLN A 15 0.63 -16.60 21.88
CA GLN A 15 1.64 -15.67 21.37
C GLN A 15 1.43 -14.22 21.86
N PHE A 16 0.26 -13.91 22.42
CA PHE A 16 -0.06 -12.58 22.94
C PHE A 16 -0.79 -12.68 24.30
N ASP A 17 -0.44 -11.79 25.22
CA ASP A 17 -1.06 -11.71 26.54
C ASP A 17 -2.34 -10.84 26.47
N SER A 18 -3.47 -11.48 26.17
CA SER A 18 -4.78 -10.81 26.07
C SER A 18 -5.27 -10.28 27.41
N ASP A 19 -4.88 -10.90 28.53
CA ASP A 19 -5.29 -10.48 29.87
C ASP A 19 -4.69 -9.12 30.21
N LYS A 20 -3.43 -8.89 29.82
CA LYS A 20 -2.78 -7.58 29.95
C LYS A 20 -3.49 -6.50 29.14
N LEU A 21 -3.95 -6.80 27.92
CA LEU A 21 -4.72 -5.86 27.12
C LEU A 21 -6.09 -5.58 27.74
N LEU A 22 -6.78 -6.61 28.23
CA LEU A 22 -8.05 -6.49 28.94
C LEU A 22 -7.91 -5.55 30.16
N ASP A 23 -6.85 -5.72 30.95
CA ASP A 23 -6.54 -4.83 32.07
C ASP A 23 -6.33 -3.38 31.64
N GLN A 24 -5.70 -3.14 30.49
CA GLN A 24 -5.50 -1.79 29.95
C GLN A 24 -6.81 -1.16 29.49
N ILE A 25 -7.65 -1.91 28.78
CA ILE A 25 -8.97 -1.46 28.32
C ILE A 25 -9.85 -1.11 29.53
N ASN A 26 -9.92 -2.00 30.53
CA ASN A 26 -10.71 -1.78 31.74
C ASN A 26 -10.25 -0.56 32.54
N LYS A 27 -8.94 -0.26 32.57
CA LYS A 27 -8.40 0.96 33.23
C LYS A 27 -8.74 2.24 32.47
N ASN A 28 -8.72 2.21 31.14
CA ASN A 28 -8.75 3.42 30.31
C ASN A 28 -10.15 3.78 29.78
N ILE A 29 -11.04 2.80 29.60
CA ILE A 29 -12.30 2.96 28.87
C ILE A 29 -13.52 2.71 29.76
N ASN A 30 -13.33 2.09 30.94
CA ASN A 30 -14.37 1.65 31.86
C ASN A 30 -15.66 1.12 31.17
N PRO A 31 -15.61 -0.14 30.67
CA PRO A 31 -16.79 -0.98 30.71
C PRO A 31 -16.52 -2.34 31.38
N PHE A 32 -17.59 -3.00 31.79
CA PHE A 32 -17.64 -4.33 32.37
C PHE A 32 -17.39 -5.43 31.33
N ILE A 33 -16.23 -5.46 30.66
CA ILE A 33 -15.83 -6.59 29.80
C ILE A 33 -14.99 -7.58 30.60
N THR A 34 -15.32 -8.88 30.49
CA THR A 34 -14.67 -9.96 31.24
C THR A 34 -13.63 -10.71 30.41
N GLU A 35 -13.72 -10.63 29.08
CA GLU A 35 -12.84 -11.29 28.14
C GLU A 35 -12.78 -10.50 26.83
N ILE A 36 -11.75 -10.76 26.02
CA ILE A 36 -11.61 -10.23 24.66
C ILE A 36 -11.78 -11.39 23.69
N SER A 37 -12.74 -11.28 22.78
CA SER A 37 -12.95 -12.26 21.73
C SER A 37 -11.81 -12.20 20.72
N HIS A 38 -11.52 -13.34 20.08
CA HIS A 38 -10.44 -13.42 19.10
C HIS A 38 -10.65 -12.49 17.91
N GLU A 39 -11.91 -12.31 17.47
CA GLU A 39 -12.31 -11.42 16.39
C GLU A 39 -11.97 -9.95 16.70
N MET A 40 -12.06 -9.55 17.96
CA MET A 40 -11.90 -8.15 18.37
C MET A 40 -10.50 -7.85 18.91
N LEU A 41 -9.69 -8.87 19.19
CA LEU A 41 -8.38 -8.75 19.84
C LEU A 41 -7.46 -7.72 19.19
N TYR A 42 -7.12 -7.91 17.91
CA TYR A 42 -6.21 -7.00 17.21
C TYR A 42 -6.79 -5.60 17.03
N LEU A 43 -8.10 -5.50 16.77
CA LEU A 43 -8.78 -4.22 16.58
C LEU A 43 -8.74 -3.39 17.87
N LEU A 44 -9.11 -4.00 19.00
CA LEU A 44 -9.12 -3.34 20.29
C LEU A 44 -7.72 -2.93 20.73
N ASP A 45 -6.70 -3.80 20.53
CA ASP A 45 -5.31 -3.42 20.77
C ASP A 45 -4.93 -2.19 19.94
N LYS A 46 -5.15 -2.23 18.62
CA LYS A 46 -4.79 -1.15 17.71
C LYS A 46 -5.41 0.18 18.14
N ILE A 47 -6.67 0.18 18.56
CA ILE A 47 -7.35 1.42 19.00
C ILE A 47 -6.74 1.97 20.28
N VAL A 48 -6.27 1.15 21.22
CA VAL A 48 -5.75 1.65 22.50
C VAL A 48 -4.25 1.89 22.53
N THR A 49 -3.47 1.25 21.65
CA THR A 49 -2.01 1.26 21.69
C THR A 49 -1.35 2.05 20.56
N THR A 50 -2.05 2.29 19.44
CA THR A 50 -1.43 2.78 18.20
C THR A 50 -1.86 4.20 17.86
N ASP A 51 -0.91 5.10 17.59
CA ASP A 51 -1.22 6.44 17.08
C ASP A 51 -1.61 6.41 15.59
N PRO A 52 -2.58 7.22 15.13
CA PRO A 52 -3.41 8.15 15.92
C PRO A 52 -4.66 7.49 16.53
N CYS A 53 -4.85 6.17 16.40
CA CYS A 53 -6.05 5.46 16.86
C CYS A 53 -6.30 5.56 18.37
N SER A 54 -5.22 5.68 19.15
CA SER A 54 -5.18 5.92 20.60
C SER A 54 -5.95 7.18 21.02
N TYR A 55 -6.19 8.12 20.09
CA TYR A 55 -7.06 9.27 20.29
C TYR A 55 -8.50 8.96 19.87
N TRP A 56 -9.40 9.02 20.85
CA TRP A 56 -10.82 8.78 20.67
C TRP A 56 -11.65 9.65 21.61
N ASN A 57 -12.88 9.96 21.19
CA ASN A 57 -13.80 10.75 21.98
C ASN A 57 -14.52 9.86 23.02
N THR A 58 -14.22 10.08 24.30
CA THR A 58 -14.76 9.27 25.40
C THR A 58 -16.28 9.36 25.55
N SER A 59 -16.86 10.55 25.40
CA SER A 59 -18.31 10.73 25.47
C SER A 59 -19.04 10.00 24.35
N VAL A 60 -18.46 10.01 23.13
CA VAL A 60 -19.00 9.28 21.98
C VAL A 60 -18.94 7.77 22.22
N CYS A 61 -17.80 7.24 22.65
CA CYS A 61 -17.65 5.81 22.94
C CYS A 61 -18.65 5.34 24.00
N GLY A 62 -18.74 6.06 25.13
CA GLY A 62 -19.66 5.74 26.21
C GLY A 62 -21.11 5.72 25.75
N GLN A 63 -21.56 6.78 25.06
CA GLN A 63 -22.93 6.85 24.56
C GLN A 63 -23.26 5.74 23.55
N VAL A 64 -22.33 5.42 22.63
CA VAL A 64 -22.54 4.34 21.66
C VAL A 64 -22.71 3.01 22.37
N TYR A 65 -21.81 2.69 23.29
CA TYR A 65 -21.84 1.42 24.02
C TYR A 65 -23.11 1.31 24.89
N GLU A 66 -23.41 2.33 25.70
CA GLU A 66 -24.56 2.33 26.62
C GLU A 66 -25.90 2.19 25.86
N LEU A 67 -26.10 2.95 24.78
CA LEU A 67 -27.35 2.87 24.02
C LEU A 67 -27.52 1.54 23.27
N LEU A 68 -26.43 0.92 22.82
CA LEU A 68 -26.49 -0.42 22.21
C LEU A 68 -26.74 -1.52 23.25
N GLU A 69 -26.16 -1.41 24.44
CA GLU A 69 -26.47 -2.29 25.57
C GLU A 69 -27.95 -2.18 25.98
N ASP A 70 -28.47 -0.96 26.08
CA ASP A 70 -29.89 -0.72 26.36
C ASP A 70 -30.78 -1.30 25.24
N LEU A 71 -30.38 -1.13 23.99
CA LEU A 71 -31.08 -1.73 22.86
C LEU A 71 -31.12 -3.27 22.98
N TYR A 72 -29.97 -3.88 23.32
CA TYR A 72 -29.86 -5.33 23.51
C TYR A 72 -30.71 -5.82 24.68
N ASN A 73 -30.65 -5.17 25.84
CA ASN A 73 -31.40 -5.59 27.01
C ASN A 73 -32.92 -5.55 26.78
N ASN A 74 -33.41 -4.65 25.91
CA ASN A 74 -34.83 -4.51 25.59
C ASN A 74 -35.29 -5.37 24.40
N HIS A 75 -34.38 -5.79 23.52
CA HIS A 75 -34.70 -6.40 22.22
C HIS A 75 -33.78 -7.55 21.80
N ASN A 76 -33.14 -8.25 22.73
CA ASN A 76 -32.16 -9.31 22.43
C ASN A 76 -32.68 -10.39 21.45
N ASP A 77 -33.93 -10.80 21.58
CA ASP A 77 -34.54 -11.87 20.76
C ASP A 77 -34.65 -11.50 19.26
N THR A 78 -34.57 -10.22 18.92
CA THR A 78 -34.71 -9.73 17.53
C THR A 78 -33.43 -9.14 16.95
N LEU A 79 -32.39 -8.98 17.77
CA LEU A 79 -31.12 -8.42 17.33
C LEU A 79 -30.23 -9.51 16.74
N GLU A 80 -29.62 -9.17 15.61
CA GLU A 80 -28.55 -9.93 14.98
C GLU A 80 -27.69 -8.96 14.17
N ILE A 81 -26.42 -9.29 14.02
CA ILE A 81 -25.48 -8.67 13.09
C ILE A 81 -25.34 -9.64 11.92
N ASP A 82 -26.21 -9.46 10.93
CA ASP A 82 -26.18 -10.23 9.69
C ASP A 82 -25.01 -9.79 8.78
N GLU A 83 -24.85 -10.49 7.65
CA GLU A 83 -23.82 -10.18 6.64
C GLU A 83 -23.84 -8.72 6.21
N THR A 84 -25.02 -8.10 6.03
CA THR A 84 -25.12 -6.71 5.57
C THR A 84 -24.64 -5.72 6.63
N ILE A 85 -25.05 -5.90 7.88
CA ILE A 85 -24.61 -5.04 8.99
C ILE A 85 -23.10 -5.22 9.21
N PHE A 86 -22.61 -6.45 9.16
CA PHE A 86 -21.19 -6.74 9.31
C PHE A 86 -20.35 -6.17 8.16
N GLU A 87 -20.85 -6.21 6.92
CA GLU A 87 -20.19 -5.55 5.78
C GLU A 87 -20.02 -4.04 6.02
N TYR A 88 -21.04 -3.34 6.53
CA TYR A 88 -20.88 -1.93 6.87
C TYR A 88 -19.86 -1.72 8.00
N PHE A 89 -19.84 -2.59 9.01
CA PHE A 89 -18.80 -2.55 10.03
C PHE A 89 -17.40 -2.69 9.42
N LEU A 90 -17.20 -3.70 8.56
CA LEU A 90 -15.92 -3.96 7.87
C LEU A 90 -15.53 -2.80 6.94
N MET A 91 -16.46 -2.23 6.18
CA MET A 91 -16.20 -1.07 5.31
C MET A 91 -15.75 0.14 6.13
N GLY A 92 -16.42 0.40 7.26
CA GLY A 92 -16.02 1.45 8.19
C GLY A 92 -14.64 1.20 8.79
N TYR A 93 -14.38 -0.01 9.28
CA TYR A 93 -13.10 -0.40 9.89
C TYR A 93 -11.93 -0.37 8.91
N ASN A 94 -12.13 -0.83 7.67
CA ASN A 94 -11.11 -0.75 6.63
C ASN A 94 -10.80 0.70 6.24
N SER A 95 -11.84 1.53 6.08
CA SER A 95 -11.66 2.95 5.84
C SER A 95 -10.93 3.63 7.00
N TYR A 96 -11.28 3.28 8.24
CA TYR A 96 -10.62 3.77 9.44
C TYR A 96 -9.13 3.43 9.46
N SER A 97 -8.78 2.16 9.20
CA SER A 97 -7.39 1.70 9.16
C SER A 97 -6.57 2.44 8.09
N GLN A 98 -7.10 2.63 6.89
CA GLN A 98 -6.43 3.40 5.84
C GLN A 98 -6.24 4.87 6.23
N LEU A 99 -7.26 5.48 6.83
CA LEU A 99 -7.20 6.88 7.28
C LEU A 99 -6.19 7.07 8.41
N SER A 100 -6.06 6.11 9.32
CA SER A 100 -5.07 6.17 10.40
C SER A 100 -3.65 6.28 9.86
N GLU A 101 -3.30 5.50 8.84
CA GLU A 101 -2.00 5.55 8.16
C GLU A 101 -1.80 6.90 7.44
N ILE A 102 -2.81 7.37 6.70
CA ILE A 102 -2.77 8.66 6.00
C ILE A 102 -2.55 9.82 6.98
N ILE A 103 -3.23 9.82 8.12
CA ILE A 103 -3.08 10.86 9.15
C ILE A 103 -1.69 10.79 9.76
N LEU A 104 -1.23 9.60 10.17
CA LEU A 104 0.10 9.41 10.75
C LEU A 104 1.20 9.95 9.81
N ASP A 105 1.08 9.63 8.53
CA ASP A 105 2.04 9.96 7.49
C ASP A 105 2.01 11.43 7.05
N LEU A 106 0.83 11.93 6.67
CA LEU A 106 0.71 13.21 5.97
C LEU A 106 0.46 14.40 6.92
N ARG A 107 0.03 14.15 8.16
CA ARG A 107 -0.24 15.24 9.13
C ARG A 107 1.01 16.05 9.43
N ASN A 108 2.17 15.42 9.53
CA ASN A 108 3.43 16.12 9.82
C ASN A 108 4.32 16.29 8.58
N PHE A 109 3.84 15.87 7.41
CA PHE A 109 4.61 16.00 6.18
C PHE A 109 4.86 17.47 5.83
N ASN A 110 6.13 17.79 5.57
CA ASN A 110 6.61 19.14 5.37
C ASN A 110 6.43 19.59 3.91
N ILE A 111 5.20 19.94 3.57
CA ILE A 111 4.81 20.46 2.25
C ILE A 111 4.05 21.78 2.40
N SER A 112 4.00 22.57 1.31
CA SER A 112 3.27 23.84 1.31
C SER A 112 1.81 23.65 1.74
N GLN A 113 1.27 24.63 2.49
CA GLN A 113 -0.08 24.53 3.07
C GLN A 113 -1.17 24.38 2.02
N GLU A 114 -1.00 25.00 0.85
CA GLU A 114 -1.91 24.89 -0.27
C GLU A 114 -1.99 23.45 -0.80
N ILE A 115 -0.82 22.82 -1.05
CA ILE A 115 -0.74 21.43 -1.50
C ILE A 115 -1.27 20.49 -0.42
N LYS A 116 -0.89 20.69 0.84
CA LYS A 116 -1.36 19.89 1.98
C LYS A 116 -2.87 19.95 2.14
N THR A 117 -3.47 21.12 1.92
CA THR A 117 -4.93 21.27 1.96
C THR A 117 -5.60 20.43 0.89
N ARG A 118 -5.07 20.43 -0.34
CA ARG A 118 -5.66 19.70 -1.47
C ARG A 118 -5.41 18.20 -1.43
N LEU A 119 -4.24 17.76 -0.97
CA LEU A 119 -3.85 16.34 -0.96
C LEU A 119 -4.25 15.62 0.32
N TYR A 120 -4.24 16.31 1.46
CA TYR A 120 -4.49 15.71 2.78
C TYR A 120 -5.78 16.25 3.41
N ARG A 121 -5.88 17.55 3.71
CA ARG A 121 -6.95 18.04 4.61
C ARG A 121 -8.36 17.80 4.08
N LEU A 122 -8.63 18.26 2.86
CA LEU A 122 -9.98 18.14 2.29
C LEU A 122 -10.37 16.68 2.03
N PRO A 123 -9.52 15.84 1.38
CA PRO A 123 -9.84 14.43 1.18
C PRO A 123 -10.00 13.66 2.49
N THR A 124 -9.10 13.86 3.48
CA THR A 124 -9.14 13.17 4.76
C THR A 124 -10.43 13.50 5.52
N TYR A 125 -10.80 14.78 5.64
CA TYR A 125 -12.06 15.15 6.30
C TYR A 125 -13.29 14.50 5.64
N THR A 126 -13.38 14.56 4.32
CA THR A 126 -14.48 13.94 3.59
C THR A 126 -14.51 12.42 3.79
N ALA A 127 -13.36 11.75 3.69
CA ALA A 127 -13.27 10.30 3.85
C ALA A 127 -13.63 9.84 5.27
N ILE A 128 -13.24 10.58 6.31
CA ILE A 128 -13.67 10.30 7.69
C ILE A 128 -15.20 10.31 7.78
N LEU A 129 -15.88 11.30 7.21
CA LEU A 129 -17.32 11.41 7.32
C LEU A 129 -18.08 10.43 6.40
N GLU A 130 -17.67 10.29 5.15
CA GLU A 130 -18.43 9.55 4.12
C GLU A 130 -18.06 8.08 4.00
N SER A 131 -16.79 7.74 4.19
CA SER A 131 -16.26 6.38 4.02
C SER A 131 -16.12 5.64 5.34
N CYS A 132 -15.81 6.35 6.43
CA CYS A 132 -15.66 5.75 7.75
C CYS A 132 -16.95 5.88 8.59
N LEU A 133 -17.25 7.08 9.10
CA LEU A 133 -18.37 7.32 10.01
C LEU A 133 -19.71 6.90 9.41
N SER A 134 -20.03 7.28 8.16
CA SER A 134 -21.31 6.90 7.55
C SER A 134 -21.57 5.39 7.57
N ASN A 135 -20.53 4.56 7.45
CA ASN A 135 -20.69 3.11 7.53
C ASN A 135 -20.97 2.65 8.97
N PHE A 136 -20.27 3.19 9.97
CA PHE A 136 -20.62 2.93 11.38
C PHE A 136 -22.01 3.44 11.75
N LEU A 137 -22.45 4.59 11.22
CA LEU A 137 -23.81 5.08 11.44
C LEU A 137 -24.85 4.15 10.81
N ARG A 138 -24.54 3.49 9.68
CA ARG A 138 -25.43 2.46 9.10
C ARG A 138 -25.54 1.25 10.03
N VAL A 139 -24.44 0.80 10.63
CA VAL A 139 -24.47 -0.28 11.63
C VAL A 139 -25.43 0.06 12.77
N ILE A 140 -25.25 1.23 13.41
CA ILE A 140 -26.10 1.69 14.51
C ILE A 140 -27.56 1.83 14.05
N ALA A 141 -27.79 2.48 12.90
CA ALA A 141 -29.13 2.69 12.38
C ALA A 141 -29.84 1.36 12.07
N PHE A 142 -29.16 0.38 11.47
CA PHE A 142 -29.79 -0.87 11.07
C PHE A 142 -30.11 -1.74 12.29
N LEU A 143 -29.21 -1.82 13.26
CA LEU A 143 -29.48 -2.48 14.55
C LEU A 143 -30.66 -1.84 15.27
N THR A 144 -30.65 -0.51 15.39
CA THR A 144 -31.75 0.24 16.02
C THR A 144 -33.06 0.01 15.28
N GLY A 145 -33.05 0.07 13.96
CA GLY A 145 -34.22 -0.14 13.11
C GLY A 145 -34.82 -1.53 13.25
N LYS A 146 -33.98 -2.57 13.28
CA LYS A 146 -34.43 -3.95 13.54
C LYS A 146 -35.10 -4.07 14.92
N ALA A 147 -34.46 -3.55 15.97
CA ALA A 147 -34.98 -3.63 17.34
C ALA A 147 -36.35 -2.94 17.52
N ILE A 148 -36.54 -1.76 16.91
CA ILE A 148 -37.79 -0.97 17.07
C ILE A 148 -38.77 -1.12 15.90
N ASN A 149 -38.54 -2.08 15.00
CA ASN A 149 -39.34 -2.33 13.80
C ASN A 149 -39.55 -1.08 12.90
N LYS A 150 -38.46 -0.36 12.63
CA LYS A 150 -38.41 0.77 11.69
C LYS A 150 -37.39 0.50 10.59
N ASP A 151 -37.77 0.75 9.34
CA ASP A 151 -36.85 0.62 8.21
C ASP A 151 -35.98 1.87 8.05
N TYR A 152 -34.70 1.74 8.41
CA TYR A 152 -33.68 2.76 8.17
C TYR A 152 -32.76 2.44 6.97
N THR A 153 -33.00 1.36 6.24
CA THR A 153 -32.11 0.88 5.15
C THR A 153 -32.05 1.83 3.95
N SER A 154 -33.07 2.66 3.76
CA SER A 154 -33.14 3.66 2.69
C SER A 154 -32.34 4.95 2.98
N GLN A 155 -31.80 5.11 4.19
CA GLN A 155 -31.11 6.32 4.63
C GLN A 155 -29.63 6.29 4.26
N ASN A 156 -29.33 6.57 2.99
CA ASN A 156 -27.99 6.35 2.44
C ASN A 156 -27.07 7.59 2.40
N THR A 157 -27.58 8.79 2.67
CA THR A 157 -26.77 10.01 2.68
C THR A 157 -26.37 10.38 4.11
N LEU A 158 -25.18 10.96 4.29
CA LEU A 158 -24.69 11.39 5.61
C LEU A 158 -25.71 12.24 6.37
N GLY A 159 -26.37 13.20 5.71
CA GLY A 159 -27.36 14.06 6.38
C GLY A 159 -28.59 13.29 6.88
N LYS A 160 -29.03 12.28 6.14
CA LYS A 160 -30.13 11.40 6.55
C LYS A 160 -29.72 10.50 7.71
N LEU A 161 -28.51 9.94 7.66
CA LEU A 161 -27.94 9.13 8.74
C LEU A 161 -27.81 9.95 10.03
N VAL A 162 -27.26 11.16 9.95
CA VAL A 162 -27.15 12.07 11.11
C VAL A 162 -28.51 12.32 11.75
N ALA A 163 -29.55 12.58 10.95
CA ALA A 163 -30.90 12.79 11.47
C ALA A 163 -31.49 11.54 12.16
N VAL A 164 -31.22 10.33 11.62
CA VAL A 164 -31.63 9.07 12.27
C VAL A 164 -30.90 8.88 13.59
N ILE A 165 -29.59 9.07 13.60
CA ILE A 165 -28.72 8.86 14.77
C ILE A 165 -29.12 9.82 15.90
N GLU A 166 -29.32 11.10 15.60
CA GLU A 166 -29.82 12.10 16.55
C GLU A 166 -31.20 11.74 17.10
N ALA A 167 -32.15 11.34 16.24
CA ALA A 167 -33.50 10.96 16.65
C ALA A 167 -33.57 9.71 17.55
N ASN A 168 -32.50 8.91 17.60
CA ASN A 168 -32.39 7.74 18.48
C ASN A 168 -31.42 7.98 19.66
N GLY A 169 -31.11 9.24 19.98
CA GLY A 169 -30.42 9.62 21.22
C GLY A 169 -28.89 9.70 21.14
N TYR A 170 -28.29 9.44 19.96
CA TYR A 170 -26.83 9.44 19.78
C TYR A 170 -26.28 10.86 19.48
N GLU A 171 -26.62 11.84 20.33
CA GLU A 171 -26.29 13.26 20.13
C GLU A 171 -24.79 13.57 20.20
N GLU A 172 -23.98 12.81 20.95
CA GLU A 172 -22.53 13.05 21.05
C GLU A 172 -21.83 12.82 19.71
N ILE A 173 -22.31 11.85 18.91
CA ILE A 173 -21.77 11.57 17.59
C ILE A 173 -21.95 12.76 16.65
N THR A 174 -23.15 13.35 16.65
CA THR A 174 -23.56 14.33 15.63
C THR A 174 -22.92 15.71 15.86
N LYS A 175 -22.51 16.05 17.09
CA LYS A 175 -21.83 17.32 17.44
C LYS A 175 -20.59 17.60 16.60
N ASN A 176 -19.85 16.56 16.21
CA ASN A 176 -18.59 16.68 15.47
C ASN A 176 -18.76 16.46 13.94
N ILE A 177 -19.99 16.28 13.46
CA ILE A 177 -20.28 16.07 12.03
C ILE A 177 -20.85 17.34 11.41
N ASN A 178 -20.09 17.99 10.54
CA ASN A 178 -20.56 19.15 9.80
C ASN A 178 -20.90 18.79 8.34
N VAL A 179 -22.17 18.45 8.11
CA VAL A 179 -22.69 18.07 6.78
C VAL A 179 -22.52 19.19 5.75
N ASN A 180 -22.67 20.45 6.16
CA ASN A 180 -22.51 21.61 5.27
C ASN A 180 -21.06 21.79 4.82
N LEU A 181 -20.11 21.64 5.75
CA LEU A 181 -18.68 21.69 5.47
C LEU A 181 -18.27 20.60 4.48
N ARG A 182 -18.70 19.36 4.74
CA ARG A 182 -18.48 18.21 3.85
C ARG A 182 -19.07 18.46 2.45
N ASN A 183 -20.32 18.92 2.37
CA ASN A 183 -20.96 19.24 1.09
C ASN A 183 -20.21 20.32 0.32
N ALA A 184 -19.72 21.37 0.99
CA ALA A 184 -18.91 22.40 0.35
C ALA A 184 -17.64 21.81 -0.28
N ILE A 185 -16.97 20.88 0.40
CA ILE A 185 -15.80 20.17 -0.11
C ILE A 185 -16.13 19.35 -1.35
N ASN A 186 -17.14 18.48 -1.28
CA ASN A 186 -17.51 17.57 -2.38
C ASN A 186 -17.95 18.32 -3.65
N HIS A 187 -18.54 19.50 -3.50
CA HIS A 187 -18.95 20.34 -4.62
C HIS A 187 -17.87 21.35 -5.06
N GLY A 188 -16.64 21.25 -4.55
CA GLY A 188 -15.53 22.12 -4.92
C GLY A 188 -15.69 23.57 -4.45
N LYS A 189 -16.62 23.84 -3.54
CA LYS A 189 -16.96 25.18 -3.01
C LYS A 189 -16.01 25.59 -1.88
N VAL A 190 -14.71 25.46 -2.12
CA VAL A 190 -13.63 25.73 -1.16
C VAL A 190 -12.59 26.65 -1.78
N ALA A 191 -12.37 27.80 -1.16
CA ALA A 191 -11.33 28.75 -1.53
C ALA A 191 -10.27 28.90 -0.43
N VAL A 192 -9.03 29.14 -0.83
CA VAL A 192 -7.94 29.49 0.08
C VAL A 192 -7.73 30.99 0.01
N LYS A 193 -7.87 31.69 1.13
CA LYS A 193 -7.64 33.13 1.24
C LYS A 193 -6.33 33.36 1.98
N ARG A 194 -5.36 33.97 1.28
CA ARG A 194 -4.05 34.32 1.83
C ARG A 194 -4.18 35.61 2.63
N GLU A 195 -3.81 35.58 3.91
CA GLU A 195 -3.77 36.76 4.78
C GLU A 195 -2.39 36.93 5.40
N ALA A 196 -2.09 38.13 5.92
CA ALA A 196 -0.78 38.44 6.51
C ALA A 196 -0.43 37.56 7.73
N ILE A 197 -1.44 37.00 8.41
CA ILE A 197 -1.30 36.17 9.62
C ILE A 197 -1.59 34.68 9.32
N GLY A 198 -1.41 34.27 8.07
CA GLY A 198 -1.59 32.88 7.63
C GLY A 198 -2.85 32.64 6.80
N ASP A 199 -2.90 31.49 6.15
CA ASP A 199 -3.98 31.15 5.22
C ASP A 199 -5.28 30.80 5.97
N LYS A 200 -6.41 31.17 5.36
CA LYS A 200 -7.75 30.75 5.75
C LYS A 200 -8.43 29.94 4.66
N LEU A 201 -9.28 29.01 5.07
CA LEU A 201 -10.14 28.22 4.21
C LEU A 201 -11.57 28.76 4.30
N CYS A 202 -12.14 29.10 3.15
CA CYS A 202 -13.50 29.58 3.00
C CYS A 202 -14.35 28.47 2.39
N PHE A 203 -15.37 28.03 3.11
CA PHE A 203 -16.30 26.97 2.68
C PHE A 203 -17.67 27.58 2.39
N TYR A 204 -18.12 27.48 1.14
CA TYR A 204 -19.39 28.07 0.71
C TYR A 204 -20.48 27.01 0.61
N TYR A 205 -21.62 27.25 1.26
CA TYR A 205 -22.76 26.33 1.27
C TYR A 205 -24.08 27.12 1.31
N VAL A 206 -25.18 26.42 1.05
CA VAL A 206 -26.52 27.01 1.12
C VAL A 206 -27.27 26.37 2.28
N GLU A 207 -27.80 27.19 3.17
CA GLU A 207 -28.61 26.75 4.30
C GLU A 207 -29.90 27.55 4.32
N LYS A 208 -31.06 26.87 4.32
CA LYS A 208 -32.39 27.51 4.24
C LYS A 208 -32.50 28.54 3.10
N HIS A 209 -32.02 28.16 1.91
CA HIS A 209 -31.95 29.00 0.71
C HIS A 209 -31.06 30.27 0.81
N VAL A 210 -30.28 30.41 1.88
CA VAL A 210 -29.33 31.52 2.06
C VAL A 210 -27.92 31.02 1.85
N SER A 211 -27.15 31.69 0.99
CA SER A 211 -25.72 31.42 0.81
C SER A 211 -24.96 31.83 2.07
N LYS A 212 -24.18 30.90 2.62
CA LYS A 212 -23.32 31.10 3.79
C LYS A 212 -21.87 30.80 3.44
N CYS A 213 -20.96 31.41 4.21
CA CYS A 213 -19.53 31.16 4.15
C CYS A 213 -19.04 30.87 5.58
N LEU A 214 -18.35 29.74 5.75
CA LEU A 214 -17.59 29.45 6.97
C LEU A 214 -16.11 29.69 6.68
N GLU A 215 -15.50 30.61 7.41
CA GLU A 215 -14.07 30.90 7.32
C GLU A 215 -13.34 30.27 8.51
N LEU A 216 -12.35 29.41 8.22
CA LEU A 216 -11.51 28.77 9.23
C LEU A 216 -10.03 29.02 8.95
N PRO A 217 -9.23 29.45 9.94
CA PRO A 217 -7.78 29.31 9.86
C PRO A 217 -7.41 27.84 9.61
N VAL A 218 -6.33 27.60 8.86
CA VAL A 218 -5.89 26.24 8.51
C VAL A 218 -5.72 25.34 9.74
N TYR A 219 -5.09 25.83 10.81
CA TYR A 219 -4.91 25.05 12.04
C TYR A 219 -6.24 24.68 12.73
N LYS A 220 -7.28 25.51 12.61
CA LYS A 220 -8.61 25.17 13.14
C LYS A 220 -9.25 24.06 12.32
N PHE A 221 -8.99 24.02 11.01
CA PHE A 221 -9.49 22.93 10.18
C PHE A 221 -8.75 21.62 10.44
N ASP A 222 -7.45 21.68 10.77
CA ASP A 222 -6.71 20.50 11.28
C ASP A 222 -7.38 19.94 12.56
N ASN A 223 -7.75 20.79 13.53
CA ASN A 223 -8.49 20.36 14.72
C ASN A 223 -9.89 19.79 14.39
N VAL A 224 -10.54 20.26 13.33
CA VAL A 224 -11.84 19.72 12.88
C VAL A 224 -11.66 18.30 12.30
N ILE A 225 -10.55 18.04 11.61
CA ILE A 225 -10.18 16.71 11.13
C ILE A 225 -9.92 15.78 12.32
N ASP A 226 -9.14 16.25 13.30
CA ASP A 226 -8.83 15.48 14.52
C ASP A 226 -10.11 15.12 15.27
N SER A 227 -10.98 16.09 15.55
CA SER A 227 -12.25 15.84 16.24
C SER A 227 -13.16 14.86 15.49
N ALA A 228 -13.21 14.94 14.15
CA ALA A 228 -13.97 14.00 13.34
C ALA A 228 -13.36 12.59 13.40
N PHE A 229 -12.03 12.47 13.37
CA PHE A 229 -11.34 11.19 13.49
C PHE A 229 -11.52 10.58 14.89
N ASP A 230 -11.33 11.37 15.95
CA ASP A 230 -11.54 10.94 17.33
C ASP A 230 -12.99 10.50 17.59
N THR A 231 -13.96 11.15 16.92
CA THR A 231 -15.37 10.72 16.92
C THR A 231 -15.52 9.37 16.22
N ALA A 232 -14.88 9.16 15.06
CA ALA A 232 -14.88 7.87 14.38
C ALA A 232 -14.23 6.77 15.21
N SER A 233 -13.09 7.05 15.86
CA SER A 233 -12.43 6.15 16.81
C SER A 233 -13.36 5.79 17.97
N GLY A 234 -14.05 6.77 18.55
CA GLY A 234 -15.00 6.56 19.64
C GLY A 234 -16.20 5.68 19.24
N VAL A 235 -16.77 5.90 18.04
CA VAL A 235 -17.85 5.06 17.52
C VAL A 235 -17.36 3.64 17.26
N LEU A 236 -16.20 3.48 16.61
CA LEU A 236 -15.62 2.17 16.34
C LEU A 236 -15.34 1.41 17.63
N LEU A 237 -14.76 2.07 18.64
CA LEU A 237 -14.48 1.46 19.94
C LEU A 237 -15.77 1.04 20.64
N GLY A 238 -16.79 1.91 20.71
CA GLY A 238 -18.09 1.58 21.29
C GLY A 238 -18.77 0.39 20.62
N LEU A 239 -18.77 0.35 19.28
CA LEU A 239 -19.27 -0.78 18.50
C LEU A 239 -18.48 -2.06 18.79
N SER A 240 -17.15 -1.98 18.84
CA SER A 240 -16.29 -3.14 19.04
C SER A 240 -16.43 -3.72 20.44
N LEU A 241 -16.60 -2.89 21.47
CA LEU A 241 -16.88 -3.32 22.83
C LEU A 241 -18.24 -4.02 22.93
N PHE A 242 -19.27 -3.47 22.27
CA PHE A 242 -20.60 -4.10 22.21
C PHE A 242 -20.54 -5.47 21.51
N ILE A 243 -19.91 -5.54 20.33
CA ILE A 243 -19.76 -6.81 19.59
C ILE A 243 -18.91 -7.81 20.37
N ASN A 244 -17.83 -7.36 21.03
CA ASN A 244 -16.99 -8.21 21.88
C ASN A 244 -17.78 -8.86 23.03
N LYS A 245 -18.71 -8.12 23.64
CA LYS A 245 -19.56 -8.65 24.71
C LYS A 245 -20.64 -9.60 24.19
N HIS A 246 -21.14 -9.35 22.98
CA HIS A 246 -22.24 -10.09 22.38
C HIS A 246 -21.84 -10.73 21.04
N VAL A 247 -20.70 -11.42 21.01
CA VAL A 247 -20.16 -12.06 19.79
C VAL A 247 -21.17 -13.02 19.16
N GLY A 248 -22.03 -13.63 19.99
CA GLY A 248 -23.13 -14.50 19.54
C GLY A 248 -24.17 -13.81 18.65
N LEU A 249 -24.19 -12.47 18.56
CA LEU A 249 -25.04 -11.73 17.61
C LEU A 249 -24.51 -11.82 16.17
N LEU A 250 -23.24 -12.16 15.95
CA LEU A 250 -22.69 -12.32 14.61
C LEU A 250 -23.34 -13.53 13.91
N ASN A 251 -24.16 -13.25 12.91
CA ASN A 251 -24.86 -14.25 12.10
C ASN A 251 -24.29 -14.23 10.68
N ILE A 252 -23.08 -14.77 10.52
CA ILE A 252 -22.33 -14.79 9.27
C ILE A 252 -22.22 -16.23 8.77
N ASP A 253 -22.65 -16.49 7.53
CA ASP A 253 -22.49 -17.81 6.92
C ASP A 253 -21.03 -18.05 6.52
N THR A 254 -20.29 -18.66 7.45
CA THR A 254 -18.87 -18.97 7.23
C THR A 254 -18.63 -19.97 6.11
N ALA A 255 -19.65 -20.73 5.68
CA ALA A 255 -19.55 -21.72 4.61
C ALA A 255 -19.63 -21.12 3.20
N LYS A 256 -20.22 -19.92 3.03
CA LYS A 256 -20.34 -19.25 1.72
C LYS A 256 -19.00 -18.84 1.10
N ARG A 257 -17.92 -18.75 1.91
CA ARG A 257 -16.57 -18.34 1.44
C ARG A 257 -16.59 -16.99 0.72
N GLU A 258 -17.44 -16.09 1.21
CA GLU A 258 -17.56 -14.72 0.70
C GLU A 258 -16.77 -13.75 1.57
N TYR A 259 -16.71 -12.49 1.14
CA TYR A 259 -15.94 -11.43 1.80
C TYR A 259 -16.19 -11.32 3.32
N PRO A 260 -17.43 -11.33 3.84
CA PRO A 260 -17.69 -11.26 5.29
C PRO A 260 -17.10 -12.44 6.07
N ALA A 261 -17.23 -13.66 5.53
CA ALA A 261 -16.71 -14.87 6.15
C ALA A 261 -15.17 -14.87 6.22
N PHE A 262 -14.50 -14.49 5.12
CA PHE A 262 -13.05 -14.37 5.08
C PHE A 262 -12.53 -13.26 6.00
N CYS A 263 -13.21 -12.12 6.08
CA CYS A 263 -12.85 -11.05 7.00
C CYS A 263 -13.01 -11.48 8.46
N LEU A 264 -14.08 -12.20 8.81
CA LEU A 264 -14.28 -12.70 10.17
C LEU A 264 -13.13 -13.65 10.57
N LEU A 265 -12.77 -14.61 9.71
CA LEU A 265 -11.65 -15.50 9.97
C LEU A 265 -10.31 -14.75 10.04
N ALA A 266 -10.09 -13.76 9.17
CA ALA A 266 -8.89 -12.92 9.23
C ALA A 266 -8.79 -12.13 10.55
N MET A 267 -9.92 -11.61 11.04
CA MET A 267 -10.00 -10.95 12.35
C MET A 267 -9.66 -11.92 13.49
N GLN A 268 -10.21 -13.14 13.47
CA GLN A 268 -9.87 -14.19 14.45
C GLN A 268 -8.40 -14.56 14.44
N LEU A 269 -7.78 -14.56 13.25
CA LEU A 269 -6.38 -14.89 13.04
C LEU A 269 -5.45 -13.67 13.16
N SER A 270 -5.92 -12.57 13.75
CA SER A 270 -5.13 -11.37 13.98
C SER A 270 -4.93 -11.11 15.47
N MET A 271 -3.69 -10.82 15.84
CA MET A 271 -3.28 -10.35 17.16
C MET A 271 -2.08 -9.40 17.04
N PRO A 272 -1.73 -8.64 18.08
CA PRO A 272 -0.52 -7.80 18.03
C PRO A 272 0.72 -8.63 17.70
N GLY A 273 1.53 -8.16 16.76
CA GLY A 273 2.68 -8.88 16.21
C GLY A 273 2.38 -9.87 15.07
N ILE A 274 1.13 -10.31 14.89
CA ILE A 274 0.68 -11.23 13.82
C ILE A 274 -0.68 -10.77 13.29
N CYS A 275 -0.71 -10.01 12.19
CA CYS A 275 -1.94 -9.50 11.60
C CYS A 275 -2.27 -10.22 10.30
N CYS A 276 -3.38 -10.96 10.25
CA CYS A 276 -3.92 -11.52 9.03
C CYS A 276 -4.65 -10.42 8.26
N ARG A 277 -3.97 -9.83 7.26
CA ARG A 277 -4.44 -8.69 6.48
C ARG A 277 -5.59 -9.06 5.55
N SER A 278 -5.53 -10.24 4.95
CA SER A 278 -6.61 -10.72 4.09
C SER A 278 -6.59 -12.23 3.92
N ILE A 279 -7.77 -12.78 3.64
CA ILE A 279 -7.94 -14.15 3.15
C ILE A 279 -8.69 -14.05 1.82
N SER A 280 -8.20 -14.72 0.80
CA SER A 280 -8.79 -14.71 -0.54
C SER A 280 -8.53 -16.01 -1.27
N ASP A 281 -9.32 -16.33 -2.28
CA ASP A 281 -9.14 -17.53 -3.08
C ASP A 281 -8.91 -17.21 -4.56
N THR A 282 -8.66 -18.26 -5.34
CA THR A 282 -8.48 -18.20 -6.80
C THR A 282 -9.77 -18.48 -7.59
N GLY A 283 -10.93 -18.46 -6.92
CA GLY A 283 -12.26 -18.74 -7.49
C GLY A 283 -12.47 -20.17 -8.01
N SER A 284 -11.58 -21.12 -7.69
CA SER A 284 -11.61 -22.49 -8.24
C SER A 284 -11.25 -23.58 -7.24
N ASN A 285 -11.30 -23.30 -5.93
CA ASN A 285 -10.79 -24.17 -4.86
C ASN A 285 -9.33 -24.66 -5.07
N LYS A 286 -8.57 -24.08 -6.00
CA LYS A 286 -7.18 -24.49 -6.24
C LYS A 286 -6.26 -24.02 -5.14
N GLN A 287 -6.44 -22.78 -4.71
CA GLN A 287 -5.59 -22.16 -3.71
C GLN A 287 -6.37 -21.17 -2.89
N LEU A 288 -6.20 -21.26 -1.57
CA LEU A 288 -6.56 -20.23 -0.59
C LEU A 288 -5.30 -19.48 -0.17
N ASN A 289 -5.36 -18.15 -0.20
CA ASN A 289 -4.29 -17.24 0.16
C ASN A 289 -4.60 -16.60 1.51
N VAL A 290 -3.59 -16.57 2.37
CA VAL A 290 -3.64 -15.93 3.69
C VAL A 290 -2.46 -14.97 3.77
N ASP A 291 -2.74 -13.67 3.74
CA ASP A 291 -1.72 -12.62 3.76
C ASP A 291 -1.51 -12.11 5.18
N ILE A 292 -0.27 -12.21 5.66
CA ILE A 292 0.10 -11.95 7.05
C ILE A 292 1.16 -10.87 7.09
N GLU A 293 0.95 -9.88 7.95
CA GLU A 293 2.00 -8.99 8.43
C GLU A 293 2.50 -9.49 9.78
N ILE A 294 3.82 -9.65 9.91
CA ILE A 294 4.45 -10.24 11.08
C ILE A 294 5.59 -9.37 11.58
N GLU A 295 5.65 -9.13 12.89
CA GLU A 295 6.72 -8.35 13.51
C GLU A 295 7.99 -9.18 13.69
N ASN A 296 7.85 -10.39 14.23
CA ASN A 296 8.98 -11.30 14.40
C ASN A 296 9.33 -11.95 13.05
N THR A 297 10.51 -11.60 12.55
CA THR A 297 11.02 -12.02 11.23
C THR A 297 11.89 -13.28 11.30
N ASP A 298 12.02 -13.90 12.47
CA ASP A 298 12.73 -15.18 12.59
C ASP A 298 12.08 -16.25 11.71
N ARG A 299 12.90 -16.92 10.91
CA ARG A 299 12.46 -17.90 9.92
C ARG A 299 11.75 -19.09 10.58
N GLY A 300 12.25 -19.55 11.73
CA GLY A 300 11.65 -20.67 12.47
C GLY A 300 10.30 -20.29 13.05
N TYR A 301 10.21 -19.10 13.63
CA TYR A 301 8.97 -18.52 14.14
C TYR A 301 7.91 -18.37 13.05
N ILE A 302 8.26 -17.81 11.90
CA ILE A 302 7.34 -17.72 10.74
C ILE A 302 6.84 -19.10 10.33
N GLY A 303 7.74 -20.10 10.28
CA GLY A 303 7.38 -21.49 9.99
C GLY A 303 6.38 -22.07 10.99
N GLN A 304 6.58 -21.79 12.29
CA GLN A 304 5.67 -22.20 13.36
C GLN A 304 4.29 -21.54 13.19
N ILE A 305 4.23 -20.22 13.03
CA ILE A 305 2.97 -19.49 12.86
C ILE A 305 2.21 -19.97 11.61
N ALA A 306 2.90 -20.14 10.49
CA ALA A 306 2.30 -20.68 9.27
C ALA A 306 1.70 -22.08 9.49
N THR A 307 2.39 -22.95 10.24
CA THR A 307 1.92 -24.31 10.53
C THR A 307 0.67 -24.29 11.42
N LEU A 308 0.66 -23.46 12.47
CA LEU A 308 -0.51 -23.31 13.36
C LEU A 308 -1.71 -22.78 12.58
N MET A 309 -1.53 -21.70 11.82
CA MET A 309 -2.58 -21.10 11.00
C MET A 309 -3.06 -22.04 9.90
N ALA A 310 -2.20 -22.88 9.33
CA ALA A 310 -2.58 -23.88 8.33
C ALA A 310 -3.67 -24.84 8.87
N ILE A 311 -3.53 -25.31 10.10
CA ILE A 311 -4.54 -26.16 10.74
C ILE A 311 -5.84 -25.39 11.00
N LEU A 312 -5.75 -24.16 11.52
CA LEU A 312 -6.92 -23.34 11.86
C LEU A 312 -7.73 -22.96 10.61
N VAL A 313 -7.05 -22.57 9.53
CA VAL A 313 -7.67 -22.23 8.25
C VAL A 313 -8.26 -23.48 7.58
N PHE A 314 -7.52 -24.59 7.59
CA PHE A 314 -8.01 -25.86 7.04
C PHE A 314 -9.25 -26.36 7.77
N ASP A 315 -9.38 -26.16 9.08
CA ASP A 315 -10.57 -26.59 9.81
C ASP A 315 -11.85 -25.92 9.32
N HIS A 316 -11.76 -24.66 8.88
CA HIS A 316 -12.86 -23.90 8.29
C HIS A 316 -13.07 -24.25 6.81
N TYR A 317 -11.98 -24.46 6.06
CA TYR A 317 -12.01 -24.61 4.61
C TYR A 317 -11.15 -25.77 4.15
N LYS A 318 -11.72 -26.97 4.06
CA LYS A 318 -11.02 -28.25 3.78
C LYS A 318 -10.85 -28.55 2.30
N GLU A 319 -11.48 -27.78 1.44
CA GLU A 319 -11.73 -28.14 0.05
C GLU A 319 -10.67 -27.61 -0.91
N TYR A 320 -9.71 -26.82 -0.40
CA TYR A 320 -8.68 -26.21 -1.24
C TYR A 320 -7.53 -27.17 -1.50
N GLU A 321 -7.06 -27.26 -2.75
CA GLU A 321 -5.92 -28.13 -3.09
C GLU A 321 -4.62 -27.66 -2.42
N GLN A 322 -4.45 -26.35 -2.22
CA GLN A 322 -3.27 -25.72 -1.63
C GLN A 322 -3.62 -24.50 -0.78
N TYR A 323 -2.77 -24.19 0.20
CA TYR A 323 -2.91 -23.09 1.14
C TYR A 323 -1.61 -22.30 1.16
N MET A 324 -1.66 -21.04 0.73
CA MET A 324 -0.50 -20.17 0.62
C MET A 324 -0.54 -19.10 1.71
N PHE A 325 0.46 -19.12 2.58
CA PHE A 325 0.64 -18.15 3.66
C PHE A 325 1.74 -17.18 3.26
N SER A 326 1.39 -15.93 2.95
CA SER A 326 2.33 -14.88 2.58
C SER A 326 2.73 -14.08 3.82
N PHE A 327 4.01 -13.79 3.99
CA PHE A 327 4.52 -13.04 5.14
C PHE A 327 5.21 -11.77 4.68
N SER A 328 4.79 -10.64 5.26
CA SER A 328 5.33 -9.32 5.00
C SER A 328 5.80 -8.63 6.27
N ASN A 329 6.85 -7.84 6.14
CA ASN A 329 7.37 -6.97 7.18
C ASN A 329 8.06 -5.77 6.50
N PRO A 330 8.09 -4.56 7.09
CA PRO A 330 8.79 -3.41 6.53
C PRO A 330 10.28 -3.66 6.20
N ARG A 331 10.90 -4.61 6.91
CA ARG A 331 12.32 -4.97 6.82
C ARG A 331 12.62 -6.20 5.97
N MET A 332 11.59 -6.88 5.45
CA MET A 332 11.73 -8.18 4.79
C MET A 332 11.06 -8.16 3.41
N ILE A 333 11.68 -8.82 2.42
CA ILE A 333 11.00 -9.13 1.16
C ILE A 333 9.84 -10.08 1.48
N THR A 334 8.68 -9.87 0.85
CA THR A 334 7.54 -10.76 1.05
C THR A 334 7.92 -12.19 0.73
N GLY A 335 7.82 -13.05 1.74
CA GLY A 335 8.03 -14.49 1.63
C GLY A 335 6.70 -15.24 1.65
N TRP A 336 6.75 -16.55 1.43
CA TRP A 336 5.59 -17.42 1.56
C TRP A 336 5.94 -18.83 2.01
N ILE A 337 4.95 -19.50 2.59
CA ILE A 337 4.96 -20.93 2.88
C ILE A 337 3.69 -21.53 2.28
N ARG A 338 3.83 -22.58 1.46
CA ARG A 338 2.69 -23.22 0.81
C ARG A 338 2.56 -24.70 1.16
N TYR A 339 1.43 -25.03 1.76
CA TYR A 339 1.03 -26.40 2.06
C TYR A 339 0.06 -26.92 1.00
N THR A 340 0.15 -28.21 0.72
CA THR A 340 -0.91 -28.94 0.00
C THR A 340 -2.02 -29.37 0.97
N ASN A 341 -3.20 -29.64 0.43
CA ASN A 341 -4.32 -30.19 1.20
C ASN A 341 -3.93 -31.42 2.01
N GLN A 342 -3.29 -32.39 1.35
CA GLN A 342 -2.90 -33.65 1.99
C GLN A 342 -1.89 -33.43 3.12
N GLU A 343 -0.94 -32.50 2.97
CA GLU A 343 0.02 -32.19 4.04
C GLU A 343 -0.67 -31.65 5.29
N ILE A 344 -1.65 -30.75 5.15
CA ILE A 344 -2.41 -30.27 6.30
C ILE A 344 -3.32 -31.38 6.84
N LEU A 345 -3.93 -32.19 5.98
CA LEU A 345 -4.76 -33.32 6.39
C LEU A 345 -3.97 -34.35 7.21
N ASP A 346 -2.74 -34.67 6.81
CA ASP A 346 -1.84 -35.58 7.54
C ASP A 346 -1.54 -35.05 8.95
N MET A 347 -1.30 -33.74 9.08
CA MET A 347 -1.11 -33.07 10.37
C MET A 347 -2.40 -33.06 11.20
N TYR A 348 -3.53 -32.71 10.56
CA TYR A 348 -4.86 -32.58 11.15
C TYR A 348 -5.39 -33.91 11.71
N THR A 349 -5.03 -35.03 11.08
CA THR A 349 -5.40 -36.40 11.46
C THR A 349 -4.35 -37.10 12.33
N LYS A 350 -3.21 -36.45 12.60
CA LYS A 350 -2.04 -36.99 13.32
C LYS A 350 -1.36 -38.18 12.62
N GLU A 351 -1.53 -38.32 11.31
CA GLU A 351 -0.78 -39.30 10.50
C GLU A 351 0.70 -38.90 10.39
N LYS A 352 0.99 -37.59 10.34
CA LYS A 352 2.35 -37.05 10.39
C LYS A 352 2.45 -35.92 11.40
N ASN A 353 3.62 -35.82 12.03
CA ASN A 353 3.94 -34.71 12.91
C ASN A 353 4.22 -33.42 12.11
N PHE A 354 4.04 -32.27 12.76
CA PHE A 354 4.25 -30.95 12.17
C PHE A 354 5.66 -30.76 11.59
N ASP A 355 6.71 -31.23 12.28
CA ASP A 355 8.10 -31.10 11.85
C ASP A 355 8.39 -31.89 10.56
N VAL A 356 7.77 -33.07 10.42
CA VAL A 356 7.92 -33.93 9.24
C VAL A 356 7.30 -33.26 8.01
N VAL A 357 6.11 -32.66 8.17
CA VAL A 357 5.42 -31.96 7.09
C VAL A 357 6.11 -30.65 6.75
N LEU A 358 6.55 -29.87 7.74
CA LEU A 358 7.30 -28.65 7.47
C LEU A 358 8.58 -28.93 6.69
N LYS A 359 9.28 -30.02 7.03
CA LYS A 359 10.45 -30.49 6.27
C LYS A 359 10.10 -30.85 4.83
N SER A 360 8.96 -31.52 4.57
CA SER A 360 8.54 -31.82 3.19
C SER A 360 8.26 -30.57 2.37
N VAL A 361 7.68 -29.53 2.99
CA VAL A 361 7.44 -28.23 2.34
C VAL A 361 8.77 -27.52 2.01
N ILE A 362 9.75 -27.58 2.92
CA ILE A 362 11.10 -27.05 2.69
C ILE A 362 11.78 -27.79 1.53
N ASP A 363 11.76 -29.13 1.55
CA ASP A 363 12.39 -29.96 0.52
C ASP A 363 11.74 -29.77 -0.86
N ARG A 364 10.45 -29.39 -0.91
CA ARG A 364 9.73 -29.02 -2.15
C ARG A 364 10.08 -27.62 -2.67
N ASN A 365 10.82 -26.79 -1.92
CA ASN A 365 11.04 -25.37 -2.18
C ASN A 365 9.77 -24.52 -2.12
N ASP A 366 8.80 -24.91 -1.29
CA ASP A 366 7.58 -24.14 -1.00
C ASP A 366 7.65 -23.40 0.35
N PHE A 367 8.84 -23.36 0.96
CA PHE A 367 9.17 -22.51 2.10
C PHE A 367 10.16 -21.44 1.62
N ILE A 368 9.67 -20.23 1.31
CA ILE A 368 10.48 -19.12 0.80
C ILE A 368 10.33 -17.93 1.74
N ILE A 369 11.21 -17.85 2.74
CA ILE A 369 11.30 -16.71 3.66
C ILE A 369 12.68 -16.09 3.50
N PHE A 370 12.71 -14.78 3.28
CA PHE A 370 13.94 -14.01 3.09
C PHE A 370 14.43 -13.48 4.42
N GLU A 371 15.75 -13.37 4.57
CA GLU A 371 16.33 -12.73 5.75
C GLU A 371 15.93 -11.24 5.79
N PRO A 372 15.56 -10.70 6.97
CA PRO A 372 15.27 -9.29 7.11
C PRO A 372 16.55 -8.44 6.95
N SER A 373 16.41 -7.22 6.44
CA SER A 373 17.52 -6.27 6.41
C SER A 373 17.90 -5.86 7.83
N THR A 374 19.18 -6.06 8.17
CA THR A 374 19.77 -5.65 9.45
C THR A 374 20.41 -4.25 9.37
N GLU A 375 20.38 -3.60 8.21
CA GLU A 375 20.98 -2.29 8.03
C GLU A 375 20.24 -1.21 8.84
N ALA A 376 20.95 -0.28 9.47
CA ALA A 376 20.31 0.88 10.10
C ALA A 376 19.72 1.79 9.01
N VAL A 377 18.39 1.83 8.92
CA VAL A 377 17.66 2.61 7.90
C VAL A 377 16.58 3.44 8.58
N ASP A 378 16.53 4.72 8.23
CA ASP A 378 15.37 5.55 8.53
C ASP A 378 14.24 5.22 7.52
N LEU A 379 13.21 4.54 8.00
CA LEU A 379 12.06 4.15 7.16
C LEU A 379 11.30 5.37 6.63
N ASN A 380 11.27 6.49 7.35
CA ASN A 380 10.63 7.71 6.89
C ASN A 380 11.43 8.36 5.77
N GLU A 381 12.77 8.37 5.88
CA GLU A 381 13.62 8.84 4.78
C GLU A 381 13.31 8.06 3.50
N VAL A 382 13.30 6.73 3.56
CA VAL A 382 13.03 5.88 2.39
C VAL A 382 11.62 6.13 1.84
N LYS A 383 10.61 6.15 2.71
CA LYS A 383 9.20 6.26 2.33
C LYS A 383 8.89 7.53 1.54
N TYR A 384 9.56 8.63 1.87
CA TYR A 384 9.31 9.94 1.26
C TYR A 384 10.45 10.43 0.37
N PHE A 385 11.45 9.59 0.10
CA PHE A 385 12.58 9.98 -0.74
C PHE A 385 12.13 10.22 -2.19
N CYS A 386 12.38 11.44 -2.67
CA CYS A 386 12.20 11.80 -4.07
C CYS A 386 13.55 12.16 -4.67
N PHE A 387 13.94 11.46 -5.74
CA PHE A 387 15.11 11.86 -6.50
C PHE A 387 14.91 13.28 -7.07
N PRO A 388 15.98 14.11 -7.11
CA PRO A 388 15.90 15.43 -7.67
C PRO A 388 15.68 15.37 -9.18
N ASN A 389 15.05 16.41 -9.73
CA ASN A 389 15.02 16.65 -11.17
C ASN A 389 16.05 17.73 -11.52
N TYR A 390 16.63 17.66 -12.71
CA TYR A 390 17.49 18.72 -13.25
C TYR A 390 16.79 19.39 -14.44
N THR A 391 16.82 20.71 -14.51
CA THR A 391 16.33 21.46 -15.67
C THR A 391 17.27 22.61 -15.97
N SER A 392 17.64 22.75 -17.24
CA SER A 392 18.41 23.88 -17.79
C SER A 392 17.77 24.31 -19.11
N ASP A 393 18.27 25.39 -19.71
CA ASP A 393 17.84 25.86 -21.03
C ASP A 393 18.14 24.83 -22.15
N LYS A 394 19.05 23.89 -21.91
CA LYS A 394 19.52 22.92 -22.92
C LYS A 394 18.89 21.55 -22.79
N TYR A 395 18.72 21.08 -21.55
CA TYR A 395 18.22 19.75 -21.28
C TYR A 395 17.57 19.62 -19.90
N LYS A 396 16.80 18.55 -19.75
CA LYS A 396 16.11 18.16 -18.52
C LYS A 396 16.44 16.71 -18.17
N ILE A 397 16.62 16.42 -16.88
CA ILE A 397 16.72 15.06 -16.34
C ILE A 397 15.56 14.84 -15.37
N ASN A 398 14.86 13.72 -15.51
CA ASN A 398 13.83 13.29 -14.58
C ASN A 398 13.72 11.76 -14.54
N ASN A 399 12.73 11.27 -13.77
CA ASN A 399 12.42 9.85 -13.67
C ASN A 399 13.65 9.02 -13.27
N ILE A 400 14.39 9.54 -12.29
CA ILE A 400 15.54 8.84 -11.72
C ILE A 400 15.01 7.71 -10.84
N GLN A 401 15.61 6.53 -10.96
CA GLN A 401 15.25 5.32 -10.24
C GLN A 401 16.51 4.63 -9.73
N ASP A 402 16.43 4.09 -8.52
CA ASP A 402 17.45 3.21 -7.97
C ASP A 402 17.30 1.82 -8.59
N VAL A 403 18.39 1.30 -9.16
CA VAL A 403 18.49 -0.08 -9.67
C VAL A 403 19.78 -0.74 -9.17
N SER A 404 20.22 -0.30 -7.99
CA SER A 404 21.46 -0.75 -7.35
C SER A 404 21.43 -2.23 -7.01
N THR A 405 22.63 -2.77 -6.86
CA THR A 405 22.88 -4.14 -6.37
C THR A 405 23.75 -4.04 -5.13
N GLU A 406 23.97 -5.15 -4.43
CA GLU A 406 24.84 -5.21 -3.25
C GLU A 406 26.23 -4.58 -3.49
N THR A 407 26.79 -4.73 -4.70
CA THR A 407 28.17 -4.32 -5.00
C THR A 407 28.29 -3.08 -5.87
N ARG A 408 27.22 -2.66 -6.55
CA ARG A 408 27.22 -1.51 -7.47
C ARG A 408 26.03 -0.59 -7.21
N LYS A 409 26.32 0.70 -7.05
CA LYS A 409 25.34 1.77 -7.02
C LYS A 409 24.97 2.09 -8.47
N ARG A 410 23.69 1.94 -8.81
CA ARG A 410 23.22 2.06 -10.18
C ARG A 410 21.98 2.93 -10.22
N LEU A 411 21.99 3.94 -11.10
CA LEU A 411 20.84 4.79 -11.32
C LEU A 411 20.36 4.67 -12.77
N LYS A 412 19.05 4.68 -12.94
CA LYS A 412 18.40 4.82 -14.25
C LYS A 412 17.73 6.18 -14.32
N ALA A 413 17.79 6.87 -15.47
CA ALA A 413 17.16 8.18 -15.63
C ALA A 413 16.67 8.43 -17.06
N HIS A 414 15.83 9.45 -17.23
CA HIS A 414 15.45 10.00 -18.53
C HIS A 414 16.12 11.36 -18.75
N LEU A 415 16.68 11.55 -19.93
CA LEU A 415 17.32 12.79 -20.37
C LEU A 415 16.57 13.35 -21.60
N PHE A 416 16.18 14.62 -21.56
CA PHE A 416 15.48 15.29 -22.66
C PHE A 416 16.35 16.40 -23.23
N ILE A 417 16.68 16.32 -24.52
CA ILE A 417 17.70 17.18 -25.16
C ILE A 417 17.13 18.22 -26.14
N GLY A 418 15.81 18.35 -26.22
CA GLY A 418 15.14 19.22 -27.19
C GLY A 418 15.35 18.77 -28.63
N ASP A 419 15.57 19.73 -29.51
CA ASP A 419 15.74 19.53 -30.96
C ASP A 419 17.24 19.47 -31.37
N ILE A 420 18.13 19.09 -30.45
CA ILE A 420 19.57 18.92 -30.75
C ILE A 420 19.77 17.73 -31.69
N GLU A 421 20.24 18.01 -32.91
CA GLU A 421 20.58 17.00 -33.93
C GLU A 421 22.09 16.82 -34.11
N ASN A 422 22.92 17.73 -33.58
CA ASN A 422 24.36 17.60 -33.71
C ASN A 422 24.90 16.55 -32.72
N LYS A 423 25.45 15.44 -33.24
CA LYS A 423 26.04 14.37 -32.42
C LYS A 423 26.99 14.89 -31.33
N GLN A 424 27.91 15.80 -31.64
CA GLN A 424 28.90 16.27 -30.67
C GLN A 424 28.24 17.03 -29.52
N GLU A 425 27.17 17.77 -29.84
CA GLU A 425 26.37 18.45 -28.83
C GLU A 425 25.58 17.45 -27.97
N ILE A 426 24.99 16.41 -28.58
CA ILE A 426 24.34 15.31 -27.83
C ILE A 426 25.33 14.64 -26.87
N LEU A 427 26.54 14.31 -27.34
CA LEU A 427 27.59 13.71 -26.51
C LEU A 427 27.97 14.62 -25.34
N LYS A 428 28.07 15.93 -25.57
CA LYS A 428 28.36 16.91 -24.51
C LYS A 428 27.23 16.97 -23.47
N VAL A 429 25.97 16.99 -23.92
CA VAL A 429 24.81 16.98 -23.01
C VAL A 429 24.75 15.69 -22.21
N VAL A 430 24.99 14.53 -22.83
CA VAL A 430 25.04 13.24 -22.14
C VAL A 430 26.16 13.21 -21.10
N THR A 431 27.35 13.73 -21.43
CA THR A 431 28.47 13.80 -20.48
C THR A 431 28.12 14.67 -19.27
N ASN A 432 27.58 15.87 -19.49
CA ASN A 432 27.12 16.74 -18.40
C ASN A 432 26.01 16.09 -17.55
N ALA A 433 25.10 15.33 -18.19
CA ALA A 433 24.05 14.61 -17.49
C ALA A 433 24.61 13.48 -16.62
N ILE A 434 25.60 12.74 -17.14
CA ILE A 434 26.33 11.71 -16.40
C ILE A 434 27.03 12.32 -15.20
N ASP A 435 27.78 13.41 -15.38
CA ASP A 435 28.51 14.06 -14.29
C ASP A 435 27.57 14.53 -13.17
N TRP A 436 26.40 15.07 -13.50
CA TRP A 436 25.40 15.43 -12.50
C TRP A 436 24.76 14.21 -11.83
N LEU A 437 24.44 13.14 -12.59
CA LEU A 437 23.79 11.94 -12.08
C LEU A 437 24.69 11.11 -11.15
N LYS A 438 26.01 11.12 -11.36
CA LYS A 438 26.97 10.36 -10.54
C LYS A 438 26.85 10.69 -9.05
N ASP A 439 26.64 11.96 -8.72
CA ASP A 439 26.69 12.45 -7.35
C ASP A 439 25.32 12.40 -6.63
N ILE A 440 24.28 11.91 -7.29
CA ILE A 440 22.93 11.83 -6.71
C ILE A 440 22.88 10.78 -5.61
N LYS A 441 22.50 11.20 -4.40
CA LYS A 441 22.21 10.29 -3.28
C LYS A 441 21.06 9.34 -3.64
N ASN A 442 21.18 8.06 -3.31
CA ASN A 442 20.05 7.14 -3.17
C ASN A 442 19.97 6.67 -1.70
N PRO A 443 18.77 6.49 -1.15
CA PRO A 443 18.61 5.96 0.20
C PRO A 443 18.95 4.45 0.24
N PRO A 444 19.21 3.90 1.43
CA PRO A 444 19.24 2.45 1.62
C PRO A 444 17.90 1.81 1.23
N SER A 445 17.94 0.51 0.95
CA SER A 445 16.71 -0.28 0.85
C SER A 445 16.39 -0.90 2.20
N PRO A 446 15.14 -0.80 2.69
CA PRO A 446 14.77 -1.37 3.98
C PRO A 446 14.64 -2.89 3.92
N LYS A 447 14.65 -3.51 2.73
CA LYS A 447 14.38 -4.94 2.52
C LYS A 447 15.53 -5.70 1.87
N MET A 448 16.37 -5.01 1.11
CA MET A 448 17.44 -5.63 0.33
C MET A 448 18.75 -4.90 0.59
N GLN A 449 19.84 -5.65 0.74
CA GLN A 449 21.16 -5.04 0.77
C GLN A 449 21.50 -4.48 -0.62
N GLN A 450 21.95 -3.24 -0.66
CA GLN A 450 22.37 -2.56 -1.89
C GLN A 450 23.47 -1.56 -1.59
N LYS A 451 24.29 -1.20 -2.59
CA LYS A 451 25.23 -0.08 -2.48
C LYS A 451 24.45 1.24 -2.66
N HIS A 452 24.53 2.13 -1.68
CA HIS A 452 23.75 3.38 -1.66
C HIS A 452 24.50 4.54 -1.00
N GLY A 453 23.82 5.69 -0.86
CA GLY A 453 24.32 6.86 -0.14
C GLY A 453 24.89 7.94 -1.06
N LEU A 454 25.58 8.90 -0.44
CA LEU A 454 26.23 10.02 -1.12
C LEU A 454 27.64 9.60 -1.58
N MET A 455 27.69 8.93 -2.73
CA MET A 455 28.91 8.49 -3.41
C MET A 455 28.67 8.42 -4.92
N GLU A 456 29.74 8.36 -5.72
CA GLU A 456 29.60 8.23 -7.17
C GLU A 456 28.84 6.94 -7.55
N ALA A 457 27.90 7.06 -8.49
CA ALA A 457 27.27 5.91 -9.12
C ALA A 457 28.29 5.13 -9.96
N ASP A 458 28.34 3.81 -9.76
CA ASP A 458 29.16 2.91 -10.57
C ASP A 458 28.60 2.80 -11.99
N ASP A 459 27.26 2.78 -12.12
CA ASP A 459 26.54 2.63 -13.38
C ASP A 459 25.43 3.65 -13.56
N LEU A 460 25.30 4.16 -14.78
CA LEU A 460 24.19 5.02 -15.17
C LEU A 460 23.55 4.52 -16.46
N TYR A 461 22.24 4.29 -16.41
CA TYR A 461 21.43 3.87 -17.55
C TYR A 461 20.49 5.01 -17.94
N ILE A 462 20.78 5.70 -19.04
CA ILE A 462 20.06 6.92 -19.42
C ILE A 462 19.32 6.69 -20.74
N ASN A 463 18.00 6.85 -20.69
CA ASN A 463 17.19 6.91 -21.89
C ASN A 463 17.14 8.36 -22.38
N VAL A 464 17.70 8.62 -23.57
CA VAL A 464 17.77 9.97 -24.14
C VAL A 464 16.62 10.16 -25.11
N TYR A 465 15.84 11.21 -24.90
CA TYR A 465 14.69 11.59 -25.72
C TYR A 465 14.84 13.03 -26.22
N LYS A 466 14.12 13.37 -27.30
CA LYS A 466 14.02 14.76 -27.76
C LYS A 466 13.21 15.60 -26.76
N LYS A 467 11.95 15.22 -26.49
CA LYS A 467 11.02 16.02 -25.67
C LYS A 467 10.32 15.20 -24.59
N ASP A 468 9.95 15.87 -23.50
CA ASP A 468 9.26 15.29 -22.34
C ASP A 468 7.74 15.18 -22.58
N TYR A 469 7.36 14.40 -23.59
CA TYR A 469 5.96 14.17 -23.95
C TYR A 469 5.25 13.27 -22.93
N ARG A 470 3.91 13.34 -22.88
CA ARG A 470 3.09 12.42 -22.07
C ARG A 470 3.11 10.97 -22.59
N ARG A 471 3.34 10.78 -23.89
CA ARG A 471 3.45 9.49 -24.60
C ARG A 471 4.80 9.39 -25.31
N ASN A 472 5.11 8.26 -25.95
CA ASN A 472 6.32 8.05 -26.76
C ASN A 472 7.63 8.15 -25.96
N LYS A 473 7.67 7.43 -24.82
CA LYS A 473 8.83 7.27 -23.93
C LYS A 473 9.27 5.80 -23.83
N ASP A 474 8.95 5.02 -24.86
CA ASP A 474 9.41 3.65 -25.04
C ASP A 474 10.75 3.63 -25.80
N LEU A 475 11.41 2.48 -25.77
CA LEU A 475 12.69 2.24 -26.45
C LEU A 475 12.47 1.52 -27.79
N PHE A 476 11.33 1.70 -28.47
CA PHE A 476 11.15 1.09 -29.80
C PHE A 476 11.88 1.91 -30.88
N PRO A 477 12.44 1.25 -31.91
CA PRO A 477 13.09 1.95 -33.03
C PRO A 477 12.14 2.85 -33.83
N SER A 478 10.83 2.59 -33.77
CA SER A 478 9.78 3.42 -34.37
C SER A 478 9.49 4.70 -33.58
N ASN A 479 9.99 4.82 -32.35
CA ASN A 479 9.75 6.01 -31.53
C ASN A 479 10.68 7.15 -31.95
N GLU A 480 10.14 8.10 -32.71
CA GLU A 480 10.86 9.30 -33.17
C GLU A 480 11.31 10.25 -32.05
N ASN A 481 10.77 10.08 -30.84
CA ASN A 481 11.22 10.82 -29.67
C ASN A 481 12.50 10.22 -29.06
N PHE A 482 12.73 8.91 -29.18
CA PHE A 482 13.87 8.21 -28.57
C PHE A 482 15.16 8.39 -29.37
N VAL A 483 16.17 9.04 -28.81
CA VAL A 483 17.43 9.36 -29.51
C VAL A 483 18.42 8.21 -29.37
N CYS A 484 18.74 7.85 -28.13
CA CYS A 484 19.66 6.77 -27.82
C CYS A 484 19.50 6.28 -26.38
N PHE A 485 19.98 5.06 -26.15
CA PHE A 485 20.24 4.54 -24.81
C PHE A 485 21.72 4.71 -24.50
N VAL A 486 22.00 5.19 -23.30
CA VAL A 486 23.34 5.44 -22.78
C VAL A 486 23.58 4.52 -21.59
N ASP A 487 24.70 3.83 -21.63
CA ASP A 487 25.14 2.86 -20.64
C ASP A 487 26.55 3.24 -20.21
N TYR A 488 26.63 4.03 -19.15
CA TYR A 488 27.89 4.42 -18.51
C TYR A 488 28.22 3.42 -17.41
N ASN A 489 29.46 2.90 -17.42
CA ASN A 489 29.97 2.04 -16.36
C ASN A 489 31.35 2.55 -15.95
N LEU A 490 31.60 2.74 -14.67
CA LEU A 490 32.89 3.22 -14.17
C LEU A 490 34.07 2.35 -14.62
N THR A 491 33.87 1.04 -14.75
CA THR A 491 34.87 0.07 -15.22
C THR A 491 35.02 0.02 -16.75
N GLY A 492 34.09 0.62 -17.49
CA GLY A 492 33.95 0.46 -18.95
C GLY A 492 33.23 -0.83 -19.38
N GLU A 493 32.90 -1.73 -18.46
CA GLU A 493 32.20 -2.97 -18.74
C GLU A 493 30.72 -2.88 -18.34
N THR A 494 29.83 -3.18 -19.29
CA THR A 494 28.38 -3.17 -19.07
C THR A 494 27.92 -4.34 -18.21
N THR A 495 27.02 -4.09 -17.25
CA THR A 495 26.29 -5.14 -16.55
C THR A 495 24.96 -5.55 -17.20
N LEU A 496 24.58 -4.91 -18.31
CA LEU A 496 23.32 -5.19 -18.98
C LEU A 496 23.51 -6.09 -20.19
N LYS A 497 22.88 -7.26 -20.14
CA LYS A 497 22.65 -8.07 -21.34
C LYS A 497 21.68 -7.30 -22.26
N ASN A 498 22.13 -6.99 -23.48
CA ASN A 498 21.33 -6.29 -24.49
C ASN A 498 20.70 -4.97 -24.00
N GLY A 499 21.39 -4.22 -23.12
CA GLY A 499 20.87 -2.96 -22.57
C GLY A 499 19.61 -3.12 -21.71
N GLY A 500 19.32 -4.34 -21.22
CA GLY A 500 18.15 -4.64 -20.42
C GLY A 500 16.85 -4.72 -21.21
N ILE A 501 16.92 -4.85 -22.54
CA ILE A 501 15.74 -4.97 -23.42
C ILE A 501 15.81 -6.25 -24.28
N PRO A 502 14.69 -6.69 -24.90
CA PRO A 502 14.68 -7.83 -25.81
C PRO A 502 15.73 -7.70 -26.90
N GLU A 503 16.43 -8.80 -27.17
CA GLU A 503 17.54 -8.83 -28.13
C GLU A 503 17.12 -8.41 -29.55
N SER A 504 15.88 -8.74 -29.95
CA SER A 504 15.30 -8.38 -31.25
C SER A 504 15.15 -6.87 -31.44
N ILE A 505 15.00 -6.12 -30.34
CA ILE A 505 14.97 -4.65 -30.34
C ILE A 505 16.40 -4.13 -30.30
N TRP A 506 17.21 -4.64 -29.37
CA TRP A 506 18.59 -4.21 -29.17
C TRP A 506 19.41 -4.25 -30.46
N ARG A 507 19.33 -5.36 -31.22
CA ARG A 507 20.04 -5.54 -32.50
C ARG A 507 19.67 -4.51 -33.58
N LYS A 508 18.55 -3.78 -33.44
CA LYS A 508 18.12 -2.74 -34.39
C LYS A 508 18.82 -1.40 -34.16
N PHE A 509 19.49 -1.20 -33.03
CA PHE A 509 20.23 0.02 -32.72
C PHE A 509 21.65 0.01 -33.27
N TYR A 510 22.22 1.20 -33.44
CA TYR A 510 23.60 1.40 -33.82
C TYR A 510 24.45 1.57 -32.57
N HIS A 511 25.39 0.66 -32.35
CA HIS A 511 26.17 0.60 -31.11
C HIS A 511 27.54 1.23 -31.28
N GLU A 512 27.92 2.07 -30.32
CA GLU A 512 29.22 2.74 -30.27
C GLU A 512 29.72 2.79 -28.83
N ILE A 513 31.04 2.76 -28.63
CA ILE A 513 31.66 2.92 -27.31
C ILE A 513 32.60 4.11 -27.40
N ILE A 514 32.46 5.04 -26.45
CA ILE A 514 33.29 6.25 -26.33
C ILE A 514 33.74 6.33 -24.87
N GLY A 515 35.03 6.04 -24.63
CA GLY A 515 35.55 5.88 -23.27
C GLY A 515 34.77 4.81 -22.52
N ASN A 516 34.23 5.18 -21.36
CA ASN A 516 33.46 4.30 -20.47
C ASN A 516 31.95 4.29 -20.76
N ILE A 517 31.53 4.87 -21.89
CA ILE A 517 30.12 5.03 -22.25
C ILE A 517 29.81 4.22 -23.49
N LYS A 518 28.82 3.35 -23.38
CA LYS A 518 28.22 2.65 -24.51
C LYS A 518 26.94 3.37 -24.94
N PHE A 519 26.86 3.69 -26.22
CA PHE A 519 25.69 4.28 -26.86
C PHE A 519 25.00 3.23 -27.73
N ALA A 520 23.68 3.17 -27.66
CA ALA A 520 22.83 2.48 -28.61
C ALA A 520 21.89 3.50 -29.27
N TRP A 521 22.29 4.00 -30.44
CA TRP A 521 21.58 5.03 -31.19
C TRP A 521 20.38 4.46 -31.93
N ARG A 522 19.24 5.17 -31.90
CA ARG A 522 18.08 4.83 -32.74
C ARG A 522 18.44 4.95 -34.22
N GLU A 523 19.11 6.03 -34.60
CA GLU A 523 19.40 6.37 -35.99
C GLU A 523 20.88 6.24 -36.35
N GLY A 524 21.14 5.80 -37.58
CA GLY A 524 22.51 5.60 -38.08
C GLY A 524 23.26 6.90 -38.39
N CYS A 525 22.57 8.04 -38.49
CA CYS A 525 23.20 9.35 -38.72
C CYS A 525 24.16 9.75 -37.58
N TYR A 526 23.91 9.26 -36.36
CA TYR A 526 24.77 9.47 -35.20
C TYR A 526 25.93 8.48 -35.13
N PHE A 527 25.95 7.42 -35.93
CA PHE A 527 26.99 6.39 -35.87
C PHE A 527 28.12 6.64 -36.89
N LYS A 528 29.38 6.68 -36.44
CA LYS A 528 30.55 6.72 -37.35
C LYS A 528 31.02 5.30 -37.67
N ARG A 529 30.90 4.86 -38.93
CA ARG A 529 31.51 3.60 -39.39
C ARG A 529 33.03 3.74 -39.44
N HIS A 530 33.75 2.95 -38.65
CA HIS A 530 35.21 2.84 -38.71
C HIS A 530 35.73 1.98 -39.89
N ALA A 531 34.85 1.33 -40.64
CA ALA A 531 35.25 0.62 -41.86
C ALA A 531 35.64 1.62 -42.95
N LYS A 532 36.90 1.55 -43.42
CA LYS A 532 37.38 2.29 -44.60
C LYS A 532 36.43 1.95 -45.75
N LYS A 533 35.59 2.90 -46.17
CA LYS A 533 34.73 2.70 -47.35
C LYS A 533 35.65 2.37 -48.51
N VAL A 534 35.51 1.16 -49.06
CA VAL A 534 36.22 0.75 -50.26
C VAL A 534 35.85 1.74 -51.36
N GLY A 535 36.82 2.50 -51.84
CA GLY A 535 36.60 3.48 -52.88
C GLY A 535 36.04 2.77 -54.11
N ARG A 536 35.12 3.40 -54.85
CA ARG A 536 34.54 2.82 -56.08
C ARG A 536 35.61 2.34 -57.07
N ASN A 537 36.80 2.95 -57.03
CA ASN A 537 37.94 2.61 -57.87
C ASN A 537 38.99 1.69 -57.22
N ASP A 538 38.89 1.40 -55.92
CA ASP A 538 39.80 0.50 -55.21
C ASP A 538 39.52 -0.96 -55.61
N LEU A 539 40.51 -1.84 -55.42
CA LEU A 539 40.34 -3.27 -55.68
C LEU A 539 39.27 -3.87 -54.77
N CYS A 540 38.42 -4.72 -55.35
CA CYS A 540 37.31 -5.33 -54.66
C CYS A 540 37.80 -6.33 -53.59
N PRO A 541 37.34 -6.24 -52.33
CA PRO A 541 37.82 -7.09 -51.24
C PRO A 541 37.55 -8.60 -51.43
N CYS A 542 36.71 -8.99 -52.39
CA CYS A 542 36.41 -10.39 -52.68
C CYS A 542 37.54 -11.13 -53.44
N GLY A 543 38.69 -10.47 -53.68
CA GLY A 543 39.84 -11.09 -54.35
C GLY A 543 39.70 -11.19 -55.87
N SER A 544 38.66 -10.59 -56.48
CA SER A 544 38.43 -10.67 -57.93
C SER A 544 39.38 -9.84 -58.78
N SER A 545 40.28 -9.07 -58.15
CA SER A 545 41.20 -8.11 -58.78
C SER A 545 40.53 -7.03 -59.63
N LYS A 546 39.19 -6.90 -59.58
CA LYS A 546 38.42 -5.86 -60.26
C LYS A 546 38.19 -4.66 -59.34
N LYS A 547 38.04 -3.46 -59.90
CA LYS A 547 37.60 -2.27 -59.14
C LYS A 547 36.24 -2.53 -58.47
N TYR A 548 36.04 -2.06 -57.24
CA TYR A 548 34.83 -2.33 -56.44
C TYR A 548 33.54 -2.05 -57.21
N LYS A 549 33.45 -0.92 -57.94
CA LYS A 549 32.29 -0.54 -58.77
C LYS A 549 31.98 -1.49 -59.95
N ARG A 550 32.93 -2.34 -60.35
CA ARG A 550 32.77 -3.32 -61.45
C ARG A 550 32.61 -4.75 -60.94
N CYS A 551 32.53 -4.95 -59.63
CA CYS A 551 32.38 -6.25 -58.98
C CYS A 551 31.23 -6.21 -57.97
N CYS A 552 31.54 -6.27 -56.66
CA CYS A 552 30.53 -6.32 -55.60
C CYS A 552 29.84 -4.97 -55.34
N GLY A 553 30.38 -3.86 -55.86
CA GLY A 553 29.79 -2.53 -55.76
C GLY A 553 29.05 -2.07 -57.02
N LYS A 554 28.60 -3.01 -57.86
CA LYS A 554 27.68 -2.74 -58.98
C LYS A 554 26.34 -2.25 -58.48
#